data_AF-A0A7S4EIH5-F1
#
_entry.id   AF-A0A7S4EIH5-F1
#
_cell.length_a   1.000
_cell.length_b   1.000
_cell.length_c   1.000
_cell.angle_alpha   90.00
_cell.angle_beta   90.00
_cell.angle_gamma   90.00
#
_symmetry.space_group_name_H-M   'P 1'
#
loop_
_entity.id
_entity.type
_entity.pdbx_description
1 polymer ?
#
loop_
_entity_poly.entity_id
_entity_poly.type
_entity_poly.pdbx_seq_one_letter_code
_entity_poly.pdbx_strand_id
1 'polypeptide(L)'
;MPSSFLPLTISQIYTKALFDPRPTETVISQKQLAYALGYPMDWRVERTIIIEETDDTKTKIIKDRIHALGGKKNQTKYMWLHHEAAQKAALLFEKEGTLDPSAVEGSSNTNNNNTNNSNTNTNTTTGSHLLPATALFKKGDIVMVKYEDKWWSATVTKKPKKKNDDEFLYSVFYHGDDATQDEIAEEDLKPGEDPSELAVSLGLGANWTATRNGSRFVIVAPCGTVFQSKAAATKHFKDLARKALKASGGATATNKNSKKRKAKEEDAGDPPWRREGHDWIGKKVLWTFQHKASARRQITIEQTGTIEGYIDESDTDKDGNPGFVSEKTGKPANLFHVVFDENPGHPYTQYLLKNTDVEGYEISDRILPEEIPKTKTTSSSSGGGHGDGDGPSSSSKSAKKRRRR
;
A
#
# COMPACT_ATOMS: atom_id res chain seq x y z
N MET A 1 -2.46 -29.61 -50.03
CA MET A 1 -1.46 -28.59 -50.41
C MET A 1 -0.63 -28.31 -49.17
N PRO A 2 0.60 -28.83 -49.06
CA PRO A 2 1.48 -28.47 -47.95
C PRO A 2 1.78 -26.96 -48.02
N SER A 3 1.49 -26.22 -46.95
CA SER A 3 1.88 -24.81 -46.88
C SER A 3 3.41 -24.77 -46.84
N SER A 4 4.03 -24.23 -47.88
CA SER A 4 5.45 -23.94 -47.90
C SER A 4 5.76 -22.93 -46.78
N PHE A 5 6.20 -23.42 -45.63
CA PHE A 5 6.72 -22.58 -44.55
C PHE A 5 8.00 -21.95 -45.05
N LEU A 6 7.92 -20.69 -45.47
CA LEU A 6 9.12 -19.89 -45.66
C LEU A 6 9.83 -19.79 -44.29
N PRO A 7 11.14 -20.03 -44.22
CA PRO A 7 11.89 -19.90 -42.97
C PRO A 7 11.76 -18.45 -42.46
N LEU A 8 11.52 -18.31 -41.15
CA LEU A 8 11.43 -16.99 -40.50
C LEU A 8 12.77 -16.26 -40.65
N THR A 9 12.70 -14.96 -40.95
CA THR A 9 13.90 -14.12 -40.95
C THR A 9 14.38 -13.86 -39.52
N ILE A 10 15.66 -13.55 -39.36
CA ILE A 10 16.26 -13.24 -38.05
C ILE A 10 15.50 -12.09 -37.36
N SER A 11 15.12 -11.05 -38.11
CA SER A 11 14.31 -9.94 -37.59
C SER A 11 12.95 -10.41 -37.08
N GLN A 12 12.25 -11.31 -37.81
CA GLN A 12 10.97 -11.86 -37.36
C GLN A 12 11.11 -12.69 -36.09
N ILE A 13 12.21 -13.42 -35.91
CA ILE A 13 12.49 -14.18 -34.69
C ILE A 13 12.62 -13.24 -33.48
N TYR A 14 13.36 -12.14 -33.61
CA TYR A 14 13.56 -11.20 -32.51
C TYR A 14 12.34 -10.34 -32.22
N THR A 15 11.65 -9.86 -33.24
CA THR A 15 10.37 -9.15 -33.06
C THR A 15 9.37 -10.06 -32.34
N LYS A 16 9.30 -11.34 -32.73
CA LYS A 16 8.45 -12.31 -32.03
C LYS A 16 8.90 -12.49 -30.57
N ALA A 17 10.19 -12.66 -30.30
CA ALA A 17 10.68 -12.83 -28.93
C ALA A 17 10.36 -11.62 -28.03
N LEU A 18 10.48 -10.39 -28.56
CA LEU A 18 10.21 -9.17 -27.81
C LEU A 18 8.73 -9.05 -27.40
N PHE A 19 7.82 -9.31 -28.35
CA PHE A 19 6.38 -9.15 -28.17
C PHE A 19 5.66 -10.41 -27.67
N ASP A 20 6.34 -11.55 -27.50
CA ASP A 20 5.73 -12.75 -26.94
C ASP A 20 5.61 -12.58 -25.41
N PRO A 21 4.38 -12.50 -24.86
CA PRO A 21 4.20 -12.33 -23.42
C PRO A 21 4.47 -13.63 -22.65
N ARG A 22 4.61 -14.77 -23.34
CA ARG A 22 4.79 -16.09 -22.71
C ARG A 22 6.10 -16.18 -21.91
N PRO A 23 6.14 -17.01 -20.85
CA PRO A 23 7.38 -17.25 -20.13
C PRO A 23 8.43 -17.89 -21.06
N THR A 24 9.70 -17.58 -20.83
CA THR A 24 10.80 -18.17 -21.59
C THR A 24 11.29 -19.44 -20.90
N GLU A 25 10.84 -20.60 -21.37
CA GLU A 25 11.13 -21.90 -20.76
C GLU A 25 12.46 -22.51 -21.21
N THR A 26 12.96 -22.11 -22.38
CA THR A 26 14.16 -22.70 -22.99
C THR A 26 15.30 -21.70 -23.05
N VAL A 27 16.55 -22.19 -22.94
CA VAL A 27 17.76 -21.36 -23.09
C VAL A 27 17.76 -20.59 -24.41
N ILE A 28 17.26 -21.21 -25.49
CA ILE A 28 17.15 -20.57 -26.81
C ILE A 28 16.20 -19.38 -26.76
N SER A 29 15.00 -19.55 -26.19
CA SER A 29 14.04 -18.45 -26.04
C SER A 29 14.56 -17.32 -25.15
N GLN A 30 15.30 -17.66 -24.09
CA GLN A 30 15.89 -16.68 -23.18
C GLN A 30 17.00 -15.86 -23.87
N LYS A 31 17.83 -16.50 -24.71
CA LYS A 31 18.86 -15.81 -25.52
C LYS A 31 18.25 -14.95 -26.62
N GLN A 32 17.20 -15.44 -27.29
CA GLN A 32 16.48 -14.67 -28.31
C GLN A 32 15.85 -13.41 -27.72
N LEU A 33 15.26 -13.51 -26.52
CA LEU A 33 14.72 -12.36 -25.81
C LEU A 33 15.83 -11.40 -25.35
N ALA A 34 16.93 -11.91 -24.81
CA ALA A 34 18.09 -11.09 -24.42
C ALA A 34 18.60 -10.25 -25.59
N TYR A 35 18.81 -10.89 -26.74
CA TYR A 35 19.27 -10.23 -27.95
C TYR A 35 18.25 -9.22 -28.48
N ALA A 36 16.95 -9.55 -28.46
CA ALA A 36 15.88 -8.64 -28.86
C ALA A 36 15.79 -7.39 -27.97
N LEU A 37 16.23 -7.47 -26.71
CA LEU A 37 16.34 -6.36 -25.77
C LEU A 37 17.66 -5.57 -25.89
N GLY A 38 18.54 -5.97 -26.82
CA GLY A 38 19.83 -5.30 -27.05
C GLY A 38 20.98 -5.78 -26.15
N TYR A 39 20.85 -6.94 -25.50
CA TYR A 39 21.92 -7.50 -24.67
C TYR A 39 22.91 -8.35 -25.49
N PRO A 40 24.15 -8.56 -25.00
CA PRO A 40 25.12 -9.44 -25.64
C PRO A 40 24.60 -10.87 -25.87
N MET A 41 25.07 -11.53 -26.94
CA MET A 41 24.65 -12.89 -27.35
C MET A 41 24.83 -13.97 -26.27
N ASP A 42 25.76 -13.76 -25.35
CA ASP A 42 26.04 -14.70 -24.27
C ASP A 42 25.08 -14.53 -23.08
N TRP A 43 24.30 -13.46 -23.04
CA TRP A 43 23.33 -13.21 -21.98
C TRP A 43 22.02 -13.95 -22.23
N ARG A 44 21.24 -14.14 -21.17
CA ARG A 44 19.91 -14.74 -21.24
C ARG A 44 18.93 -13.94 -20.38
N VAL A 45 17.68 -13.85 -20.83
CA VAL A 45 16.59 -13.21 -20.08
C VAL A 45 15.52 -14.23 -19.80
N GLU A 46 15.25 -14.45 -18.52
CA GLU A 46 14.21 -15.33 -18.02
C GLU A 46 12.96 -14.52 -17.71
N ARG A 47 11.95 -14.66 -18.57
CA ARG A 47 10.63 -14.06 -18.43
C ARG A 47 9.71 -14.96 -17.63
N THR A 48 9.14 -14.40 -16.57
CA THR A 48 8.11 -15.04 -15.74
C THR A 48 6.84 -14.18 -15.76
N ILE A 49 5.66 -14.83 -15.82
CA ILE A 49 4.37 -14.14 -15.73
C ILE A 49 3.81 -14.41 -14.35
N ILE A 50 3.58 -13.34 -13.59
CA ILE A 50 2.85 -13.41 -12.33
C ILE A 50 1.44 -12.92 -12.59
N ILE A 51 0.46 -13.75 -12.25
CA ILE A 51 -0.95 -13.39 -12.32
C ILE A 51 -1.32 -12.91 -10.91
N GLU A 52 -1.52 -11.61 -10.75
CA GLU A 52 -2.06 -11.04 -9.52
C GLU A 52 -3.58 -10.97 -9.69
N GLU A 53 -4.30 -11.65 -8.81
CA GLU A 53 -5.76 -11.64 -8.75
C GLU A 53 -6.16 -10.66 -7.64
N THR A 54 -6.79 -9.54 -8.02
CA THR A 54 -7.28 -8.52 -7.09
C THR A 54 -8.73 -8.23 -7.42
N ASP A 55 -9.63 -8.58 -6.49
CA ASP A 55 -11.05 -8.20 -6.44
C ASP A 55 -11.72 -8.08 -7.84
N ASP A 56 -11.79 -9.21 -8.55
CA ASP A 56 -12.38 -9.40 -9.90
C ASP A 56 -11.53 -9.02 -11.12
N THR A 57 -10.32 -8.47 -10.94
CA THR A 57 -9.39 -8.21 -12.05
C THR A 57 -8.13 -9.10 -11.97
N LYS A 58 -7.83 -9.78 -13.08
CA LYS A 58 -6.59 -10.56 -13.25
C LYS A 58 -5.56 -9.71 -13.99
N THR A 59 -4.60 -9.13 -13.28
CA THR A 59 -3.48 -8.42 -13.88
C THR A 59 -2.34 -9.39 -14.14
N LYS A 60 -1.83 -9.40 -15.38
CA LYS A 60 -0.63 -10.19 -15.75
C LYS A 60 0.58 -9.28 -15.68
N ILE A 61 1.46 -9.52 -14.71
CA ILE A 61 2.71 -8.81 -14.55
C ILE A 61 3.83 -9.64 -15.16
N ILE A 62 4.53 -9.06 -16.13
CA ILE A 62 5.70 -9.68 -16.75
C ILE A 62 6.93 -9.27 -15.94
N LYS A 63 7.66 -10.24 -15.41
CA LYS A 63 8.93 -10.04 -14.71
C LYS A 63 10.05 -10.70 -15.49
N ASP A 64 11.00 -9.89 -15.95
CA ASP A 64 12.19 -10.33 -16.67
C ASP A 64 13.40 -10.33 -15.72
N ARG A 65 14.07 -11.47 -15.60
CA ARG A 65 15.33 -11.62 -14.88
C ARG A 65 16.48 -11.78 -15.87
N ILE A 66 17.48 -10.90 -15.79
CA ILE A 66 18.57 -10.86 -16.77
C ILE A 66 19.79 -11.53 -16.16
N HIS A 67 20.28 -12.58 -16.81
CA HIS A 67 21.49 -13.28 -16.40
C HIS A 67 22.63 -12.84 -17.30
N ALA A 68 23.55 -12.05 -16.74
CA ALA A 68 24.81 -11.74 -17.37
C ALA A 68 25.82 -12.85 -17.04
N LEU A 69 26.50 -13.39 -18.05
CA LEU A 69 27.74 -14.15 -17.82
C LEU A 69 28.80 -13.15 -17.40
N GLY A 70 29.06 -13.05 -16.10
CA GLY A 70 30.12 -12.19 -15.57
C GLY A 70 31.49 -12.78 -15.89
N GLY A 71 32.35 -12.00 -16.54
CA GLY A 71 33.79 -12.25 -16.59
C GLY A 71 34.31 -13.12 -17.74
N LYS A 72 35.64 -13.38 -17.67
CA LYS A 72 36.44 -14.14 -18.65
C LYS A 72 35.69 -15.43 -19.05
N LYS A 73 35.80 -15.85 -20.32
CA LYS A 73 35.09 -16.95 -21.02
C LYS A 73 34.83 -18.27 -20.24
N ASN A 74 35.39 -18.45 -19.04
CA ASN A 74 35.30 -19.64 -18.22
C ASN A 74 34.57 -19.43 -16.86
N GLN A 75 34.06 -18.24 -16.53
CA GLN A 75 33.23 -18.05 -15.33
C GLN A 75 31.79 -18.49 -15.63
N THR A 76 31.35 -19.58 -15.01
CA THR A 76 29.98 -20.12 -15.14
C THR A 76 28.99 -19.46 -14.17
N LYS A 77 29.43 -18.51 -13.34
CA LYS A 77 28.56 -17.83 -12.38
C LYS A 77 27.79 -16.72 -13.07
N TYR A 78 26.48 -16.92 -13.17
CA TYR A 78 25.58 -15.91 -13.69
C TYR A 78 25.32 -14.86 -12.63
N MET A 79 25.31 -13.61 -13.06
CA MET A 79 24.94 -12.47 -12.24
C MET A 79 23.57 -11.96 -12.67
N TRP A 80 22.71 -11.70 -11.70
CA TRP A 80 21.35 -11.23 -11.93
C TRP A 80 21.34 -9.70 -11.95
N LEU A 81 20.83 -9.11 -13.02
CA LEU A 81 20.73 -7.66 -13.17
C LEU A 81 19.28 -7.24 -13.44
N HIS A 82 18.88 -6.10 -12.87
CA HIS A 82 17.66 -5.41 -13.30
C HIS A 82 17.88 -4.71 -14.65
N HIS A 83 16.79 -4.36 -15.35
CA HIS A 83 16.85 -3.87 -16.73
C HIS A 83 17.80 -2.66 -16.92
N GLU A 84 17.74 -1.68 -16.04
CA GLU A 84 18.62 -0.50 -16.08
C GLU A 84 20.09 -0.86 -15.83
N ALA A 85 20.37 -1.69 -14.81
CA ALA A 85 21.72 -2.13 -14.48
C ALA A 85 22.32 -2.99 -15.61
N ALA A 86 21.49 -3.86 -16.20
CA ALA A 86 21.84 -4.68 -17.35
C ALA A 86 22.17 -3.84 -18.59
N GLN A 87 21.43 -2.76 -18.85
CA GLN A 87 21.73 -1.84 -19.96
C GLN A 87 23.06 -1.12 -19.75
N LYS A 88 23.33 -0.62 -18.54
CA LYS A 88 24.61 0.01 -18.19
C LYS A 88 25.78 -0.98 -18.34
N ALA A 89 25.62 -2.19 -17.82
CA ALA A 89 26.61 -3.24 -17.93
C ALA A 89 26.84 -3.72 -19.38
N ALA A 90 25.79 -3.78 -20.21
CA ALA A 90 25.90 -4.11 -21.62
C ALA A 90 26.67 -3.06 -22.42
N LEU A 91 26.40 -1.77 -22.15
CA LEU A 91 27.11 -0.65 -22.79
C LEU A 91 28.61 -0.66 -22.42
N LEU A 92 28.92 -0.93 -21.15
CA LEU A 92 30.32 -1.09 -20.70
C LEU A 92 30.98 -2.31 -21.35
N PHE A 93 30.26 -3.44 -21.47
CA PHE A 93 30.78 -4.63 -22.12
C PHE A 93 31.11 -4.41 -23.59
N GLU A 94 30.32 -3.62 -24.31
CA GLU A 94 30.60 -3.25 -25.71
C GLU A 94 31.87 -2.39 -25.82
N LYS A 95 32.13 -1.51 -24.84
CA LYS A 95 33.30 -0.62 -24.84
C LYS A 95 34.59 -1.31 -24.39
N GLU A 96 34.52 -2.16 -23.37
CA GLU A 96 35.70 -2.69 -22.67
C GLU A 96 35.93 -4.18 -22.94
N GLY A 97 34.96 -4.89 -23.55
CA GLY A 97 35.03 -6.32 -23.82
C GLY A 97 35.04 -7.21 -22.58
N THR A 98 34.88 -6.64 -21.37
CA THR A 98 34.84 -7.38 -20.10
C THR A 98 33.81 -6.76 -19.16
N LEU A 99 33.15 -7.61 -18.36
CA LEU A 99 32.19 -7.21 -17.32
C LEU A 99 32.88 -7.07 -15.96
N ASP A 100 34.14 -6.60 -15.93
CA ASP A 100 34.85 -6.48 -14.65
C ASP A 100 34.24 -5.31 -13.85
N PRO A 101 33.52 -5.56 -12.74
CA PRO A 101 32.86 -4.52 -11.96
C PRO A 101 33.86 -3.51 -11.37
N SER A 102 35.14 -3.87 -11.30
CA SER A 102 36.21 -2.98 -10.81
C SER A 102 36.52 -1.81 -11.76
N ALA A 103 36.13 -1.88 -13.04
CA ALA A 103 36.32 -0.77 -13.99
C ALA A 103 35.34 0.40 -13.76
N VAL A 104 34.20 0.17 -13.08
CA VAL A 104 33.13 1.18 -12.90
C VAL A 104 33.45 2.19 -11.80
N GLU A 105 34.23 1.83 -10.78
CA GLU A 105 34.61 2.76 -9.70
C GLU A 105 35.83 3.63 -10.04
N GLY A 106 36.51 3.36 -11.17
CA GLY A 106 37.77 4.02 -11.54
C GLY A 106 37.67 5.24 -12.46
N SER A 107 36.48 5.61 -12.96
CA SER A 107 36.32 6.68 -13.97
C SER A 107 35.64 7.95 -13.47
N SER A 108 35.70 8.22 -12.16
CA SER A 108 35.61 9.60 -11.68
C SER A 108 36.99 10.24 -11.83
N ASN A 109 37.08 11.14 -12.80
CA ASN A 109 38.25 11.90 -13.17
C ASN A 109 38.71 12.80 -12.01
N THR A 110 39.50 12.25 -11.08
CA THR A 110 40.12 12.99 -9.97
C THR A 110 41.62 12.80 -10.03
N ASN A 111 42.30 13.75 -10.66
CA ASN A 111 43.70 14.03 -10.36
C ASN A 111 43.83 14.29 -8.86
N ASN A 112 44.56 13.44 -8.14
CA ASN A 112 45.58 13.91 -7.19
C ASN A 112 46.43 12.78 -6.62
N ASN A 113 47.74 13.01 -6.70
CA ASN A 113 48.77 12.37 -5.92
C ASN A 113 48.43 12.43 -4.41
N ASN A 114 48.40 11.29 -3.71
CA ASN A 114 49.31 11.12 -2.59
C ASN A 114 49.39 9.67 -2.08
N THR A 115 50.60 9.36 -1.68
CA THR A 115 51.11 8.09 -1.17
C THR A 115 50.63 7.83 0.26
N ASN A 116 50.33 6.55 0.54
CA ASN A 116 50.63 5.77 1.74
C ASN A 116 49.45 5.13 2.51
N ASN A 117 49.54 3.79 2.53
CA ASN A 117 49.36 2.92 3.68
C ASN A 117 47.92 2.71 4.18
N SER A 118 47.31 1.60 3.74
CA SER A 118 46.32 0.91 4.57
C SER A 118 46.20 -0.55 4.17
N ASN A 119 46.61 -1.41 5.10
CA ASN A 119 46.38 -2.84 5.11
C ASN A 119 44.87 -3.08 5.27
N THR A 120 44.16 -3.32 4.18
CA THR A 120 42.73 -3.65 4.20
C THR A 120 42.48 -4.98 3.51
N ASN A 121 41.90 -5.90 4.28
CA ASN A 121 41.43 -7.21 3.84
C ASN A 121 40.63 -7.08 2.53
N THR A 122 41.21 -7.57 1.44
CA THR A 122 40.58 -7.70 0.14
C THR A 122 39.59 -8.86 0.16
N ASN A 123 38.43 -8.64 0.79
CA ASN A 123 37.22 -9.37 0.40
C ASN A 123 36.81 -8.86 -0.98
N THR A 124 37.30 -9.56 -2.00
CA THR A 124 36.92 -9.40 -3.41
C THR A 124 35.45 -9.76 -3.60
N THR A 125 34.60 -8.84 -3.19
CA THR A 125 33.15 -8.88 -3.37
C THR A 125 32.90 -8.58 -4.84
N THR A 126 32.89 -9.65 -5.64
CA THR A 126 32.60 -9.61 -7.07
C THR A 126 31.13 -9.26 -7.28
N GLY A 127 30.85 -7.97 -7.38
CA GLY A 127 30.08 -7.38 -8.47
C GLY A 127 28.57 -7.57 -8.53
N SER A 128 27.93 -8.32 -7.64
CA SER A 128 26.46 -8.21 -7.50
C SER A 128 26.15 -6.87 -6.81
N HIS A 129 25.63 -5.89 -7.54
CA HIS A 129 25.14 -4.62 -6.99
C HIS A 129 23.89 -4.75 -6.09
N LEU A 130 23.44 -5.98 -5.80
CA LEU A 130 22.51 -6.21 -4.71
C LEU A 130 23.31 -6.32 -3.42
N LEU A 131 23.01 -5.44 -2.46
CA LEU A 131 23.43 -5.60 -1.07
C LEU A 131 23.20 -7.07 -0.69
N PRO A 132 24.18 -7.75 -0.06
CA PRO A 132 24.01 -9.14 0.35
C PRO A 132 22.68 -9.25 1.10
N ALA A 133 21.84 -10.22 0.69
CA ALA A 133 20.53 -10.41 1.30
C ALA A 133 20.67 -10.36 2.81
N THR A 134 20.02 -9.39 3.44
CA THR A 134 20.05 -9.21 4.89
C THR A 134 18.85 -9.93 5.46
N ALA A 135 19.06 -10.82 6.44
CA ALA A 135 17.97 -11.46 7.16
C ALA A 135 17.01 -10.41 7.74
N LEU A 136 15.71 -10.57 7.49
CA LEU A 136 14.68 -9.63 7.97
C LEU A 136 14.54 -9.64 9.50
N PHE A 137 14.76 -10.80 10.14
CA PHE A 137 14.57 -10.96 11.58
C PHE A 137 15.87 -11.36 12.28
N LYS A 138 16.03 -10.93 13.53
CA LYS A 138 17.18 -11.23 14.39
C LYS A 138 16.75 -12.15 15.53
N LYS A 139 17.73 -12.83 16.15
CA LYS A 139 17.50 -13.61 17.37
C LYS A 139 16.93 -12.70 18.45
N GLY A 140 15.80 -13.10 19.03
CA GLY A 140 15.05 -12.36 20.04
C GLY A 140 13.87 -11.56 19.51
N ASP A 141 13.75 -11.41 18.19
CA ASP A 141 12.61 -10.72 17.60
C ASP A 141 11.33 -11.54 17.79
N ILE A 142 10.24 -10.83 18.10
CA ILE A 142 8.89 -11.41 18.15
C ILE A 142 8.33 -11.39 16.74
N VAL A 143 7.94 -12.55 16.24
CA VAL A 143 7.43 -12.77 14.89
C VAL A 143 6.09 -13.50 14.95
N MET A 144 5.33 -13.44 13.86
CA MET A 144 4.22 -14.37 13.65
C MET A 144 4.60 -15.37 12.57
N VAL A 145 4.33 -16.64 12.82
CA VAL A 145 4.65 -17.77 11.96
C VAL A 145 3.37 -18.33 11.37
N LYS A 146 3.35 -18.60 10.07
CA LYS A 146 2.22 -19.24 9.39
C LYS A 146 2.27 -20.76 9.60
N TYR A 147 1.23 -21.31 10.23
CA TYR A 147 1.06 -22.77 10.41
C TYR A 147 -0.42 -23.12 10.18
N GLU A 148 -0.70 -24.04 9.26
CA GLU A 148 -2.07 -24.44 8.86
C GLU A 148 -2.97 -23.23 8.51
N ASP A 149 -2.44 -22.30 7.72
CA ASP A 149 -3.12 -21.05 7.31
C ASP A 149 -3.52 -20.10 8.46
N LYS A 150 -3.02 -20.35 9.67
CA LYS A 150 -3.18 -19.48 10.84
C LYS A 150 -1.84 -18.89 11.23
N TRP A 151 -1.87 -17.68 11.78
CA TRP A 151 -0.69 -16.98 12.27
C TRP A 151 -0.54 -17.20 13.77
N TRP A 152 0.62 -17.68 14.19
CA TRP A 152 0.96 -17.97 15.58
C TRP A 152 2.11 -17.08 16.05
N SER A 153 2.01 -16.53 17.26
CA SER A 153 3.09 -15.72 17.83
C SER A 153 4.26 -16.62 18.27
N ALA A 154 5.47 -16.24 17.89
CA ALA A 154 6.69 -16.95 18.25
C ALA A 154 7.86 -15.97 18.43
N THR A 155 8.91 -16.41 19.11
CA THR A 155 10.18 -15.66 19.23
C THR A 155 11.29 -16.37 18.47
N VAL A 156 12.10 -15.63 17.71
CA VAL A 156 13.26 -16.19 16.99
C VAL A 156 14.35 -16.59 18.00
N THR A 157 14.69 -17.88 18.07
CA THR A 157 15.61 -18.42 19.10
C THR A 157 17.08 -18.50 18.67
N LYS A 158 17.35 -18.71 17.38
CA LYS A 158 18.70 -18.87 16.82
C LYS A 158 19.00 -17.77 15.80
N LYS A 159 20.28 -17.57 15.49
CA LYS A 159 20.66 -16.68 14.38
C LYS A 159 20.18 -17.30 13.05
N PRO A 160 19.67 -16.49 12.10
CA PRO A 160 19.18 -16.99 10.82
C PRO A 160 20.26 -17.78 10.09
N LYS A 161 19.91 -18.98 9.60
CA LYS A 161 20.81 -19.85 8.85
C LYS A 161 20.62 -19.58 7.37
N LYS A 162 21.67 -19.15 6.68
CA LYS A 162 21.66 -18.95 5.22
C LYS A 162 21.61 -20.32 4.53
N LYS A 163 20.54 -20.61 3.77
CA LYS A 163 20.37 -21.87 3.03
C LYS A 163 20.93 -21.75 1.61
N ASN A 164 20.54 -20.69 0.91
CA ASN A 164 20.97 -20.32 -0.43
C ASN A 164 21.47 -18.86 -0.42
N ASP A 165 22.02 -18.36 -1.53
CA ASP A 165 22.57 -17.00 -1.57
C ASP A 165 21.55 -15.90 -1.18
N ASP A 166 20.24 -16.19 -1.29
CA ASP A 166 19.14 -15.26 -1.03
C ASP A 166 18.12 -15.72 0.03
N GLU A 167 18.24 -16.94 0.60
CA GLU A 167 17.22 -17.52 1.49
C GLU A 167 17.74 -17.71 2.92
N PHE A 168 16.96 -17.25 3.89
CA PHE A 168 17.19 -17.44 5.31
C PHE A 168 16.19 -18.41 5.93
N LEU A 169 16.71 -19.34 6.73
CA LEU A 169 15.93 -20.24 7.56
C LEU A 169 16.02 -19.80 9.02
N TYR A 170 14.88 -19.85 9.70
CA TYR A 170 14.72 -19.38 11.05
C TYR A 170 14.34 -20.53 12.00
N SER A 171 14.74 -20.35 13.25
CA SER A 171 14.32 -21.20 14.38
C SER A 171 13.48 -20.36 15.32
N VAL A 172 12.27 -20.81 15.61
CA VAL A 172 11.31 -20.06 16.43
C VAL A 172 10.84 -20.89 17.63
N PHE A 173 10.40 -20.21 18.67
CA PHE A 173 9.78 -20.78 19.86
C PHE A 173 8.35 -20.26 20.00
N TYR A 174 7.38 -21.17 20.00
CA TYR A 174 5.96 -20.86 20.14
C TYR A 174 5.61 -20.72 21.62
N HIS A 175 5.16 -19.53 22.02
CA HIS A 175 4.78 -19.26 23.42
C HIS A 175 3.52 -20.01 23.89
N GLY A 176 2.72 -20.52 22.95
CA GLY A 176 1.47 -21.18 23.28
C GLY A 176 1.64 -22.61 23.80
N ASP A 177 2.57 -23.34 23.18
CA ASP A 177 2.72 -24.78 23.37
C ASP A 177 4.12 -25.16 23.90
N ASP A 178 4.94 -24.16 24.25
CA ASP A 178 6.35 -24.32 24.66
C ASP A 178 7.18 -25.16 23.67
N ALA A 179 6.82 -25.11 22.38
CA ALA A 179 7.44 -25.89 21.32
C ALA A 179 8.43 -25.05 20.49
N THR A 180 9.51 -25.69 20.02
CA THR A 180 10.44 -25.08 19.05
C THR A 180 10.30 -25.71 17.69
N GLN A 181 10.38 -24.89 16.64
CA GLN A 181 10.45 -25.36 15.26
C GLN A 181 11.65 -24.72 14.56
N ASP A 182 12.42 -25.57 13.89
CA ASP A 182 13.59 -25.17 13.10
C ASP A 182 13.24 -25.14 11.60
N GLU A 183 14.09 -24.50 10.81
CA GLU A 183 14.04 -24.49 9.34
C GLU A 183 12.76 -23.85 8.73
N ILE A 184 12.23 -22.83 9.40
CA ILE A 184 11.10 -22.05 8.88
C ILE A 184 11.59 -21.05 7.83
N ALA A 185 10.91 -20.99 6.69
CA ALA A 185 11.21 -20.06 5.62
C ALA A 185 10.81 -18.62 5.98
N GLU A 186 11.56 -17.65 5.46
CA GLU A 186 11.29 -16.23 5.70
C GLU A 186 9.88 -15.79 5.24
N GLU A 187 9.34 -16.43 4.20
CA GLU A 187 7.99 -16.16 3.66
C GLU A 187 6.85 -16.58 4.60
N ASP A 188 7.10 -17.52 5.51
CA ASP A 188 6.16 -17.95 6.54
C ASP A 188 6.26 -17.09 7.80
N LEU A 189 7.10 -16.05 7.79
CA LEU A 189 7.30 -15.12 8.89
C LEU A 189 6.79 -13.72 8.54
N LYS A 190 6.24 -13.05 9.54
CA LYS A 190 6.01 -11.60 9.47
C LYS A 190 6.33 -10.95 10.82
N PRO A 191 6.56 -9.63 10.86
CA PRO A 191 6.78 -8.92 12.12
C PRO A 191 5.65 -9.21 13.11
N GLY A 192 6.03 -9.48 14.36
CA GLY A 192 5.07 -9.64 15.45
C GLY A 192 4.32 -8.33 15.72
N GLU A 193 3.10 -8.43 16.25
CA GLU A 193 2.41 -7.29 16.84
C GLU A 193 3.19 -6.87 18.10
N ASP A 194 3.48 -5.57 18.26
CA ASP A 194 4.12 -5.07 19.49
C ASP A 194 3.16 -5.35 20.67
N PRO A 195 3.61 -6.10 21.69
CA PRO A 195 2.76 -6.45 22.81
C PRO A 195 2.20 -5.23 23.56
N SER A 196 2.89 -4.09 23.51
CA SER A 196 2.46 -2.86 24.17
C SER A 196 1.31 -2.19 23.41
N GLU A 197 1.43 -2.09 22.08
CA GLU A 197 0.38 -1.54 21.21
C GLU A 197 -0.88 -2.42 21.26
N LEU A 198 -0.70 -3.74 21.27
CA LEU A 198 -1.83 -4.66 21.41
C LEU A 198 -2.55 -4.45 22.74
N ALA A 199 -1.85 -4.24 23.84
CA ALA A 199 -2.46 -3.95 25.14
C ALA A 199 -3.27 -2.64 25.12
N VAL A 200 -2.73 -1.58 24.51
CA VAL A 200 -3.42 -0.29 24.34
C VAL A 200 -4.69 -0.46 23.50
N SER A 201 -4.62 -1.22 22.39
CA SER A 201 -5.80 -1.52 21.56
C SER A 201 -6.91 -2.28 22.32
N LEU A 202 -6.54 -3.02 23.36
CA LEU A 202 -7.48 -3.72 24.25
C LEU A 202 -8.09 -2.81 25.33
N GLY A 203 -7.69 -1.53 25.38
CA GLY A 203 -8.14 -0.56 26.38
C GLY A 203 -7.39 -0.67 27.72
N LEU A 204 -6.16 -1.18 27.69
CA LEU A 204 -5.27 -1.24 28.86
C LEU A 204 -4.22 -0.12 28.78
N GLY A 205 -3.55 0.18 29.89
CA GLY A 205 -2.50 1.20 29.91
C GLY A 205 -1.23 0.79 29.15
N ALA A 206 -0.42 1.76 28.71
CA ALA A 206 0.81 1.53 27.93
C ALA A 206 1.86 0.63 28.62
N ASN A 207 1.81 0.52 29.94
CA ASN A 207 2.73 -0.33 30.72
C ASN A 207 2.28 -1.81 30.77
N TRP A 208 1.15 -2.15 30.15
CA TRP A 208 0.67 -3.51 30.02
C TRP A 208 1.20 -4.12 28.73
N THR A 209 1.42 -5.42 28.75
CA THR A 209 1.77 -6.18 27.54
C THR A 209 0.68 -7.19 27.25
N ALA A 210 0.33 -7.36 25.98
CA ALA A 210 -0.62 -8.34 25.52
C ALA A 210 0.02 -9.14 24.38
N THR A 211 -0.03 -10.46 24.46
CA THR A 211 0.38 -11.34 23.37
C THR A 211 -0.78 -12.23 22.96
N ARG A 212 -0.88 -12.50 21.66
CA ARG A 212 -1.93 -13.33 21.09
C ARG A 212 -1.46 -14.78 21.04
N ASN A 213 -2.18 -15.66 21.70
CA ASN A 213 -1.95 -17.10 21.67
C ASN A 213 -3.15 -17.77 20.97
N GLY A 214 -3.07 -17.87 19.64
CA GLY A 214 -4.18 -18.31 18.79
C GLY A 214 -5.39 -17.38 18.93
N SER A 215 -6.52 -17.91 19.42
CA SER A 215 -7.75 -17.14 19.69
C SER A 215 -7.78 -16.49 21.08
N ARG A 216 -6.81 -16.79 21.95
CA ARG A 216 -6.75 -16.31 23.34
C ARG A 216 -5.69 -15.22 23.48
N PHE A 217 -5.83 -14.37 24.49
CA PHE A 217 -4.84 -13.35 24.84
C PHE A 217 -4.18 -13.71 26.16
N VAL A 218 -2.86 -13.61 26.20
CA VAL A 218 -2.08 -13.63 27.44
C VAL A 218 -1.69 -12.18 27.72
N ILE A 219 -2.24 -11.62 28.79
CA ILE A 219 -2.07 -10.21 29.14
C ILE A 219 -1.29 -10.14 30.44
N VAL A 220 -0.17 -9.43 30.46
CA VAL A 220 0.67 -9.26 31.66
C VAL A 220 0.54 -7.82 32.15
N ALA A 221 0.12 -7.68 33.41
CA ALA A 221 0.08 -6.38 34.07
C ALA A 221 1.49 -5.89 34.45
N PRO A 222 1.68 -4.58 34.69
CA PRO A 222 2.94 -4.02 35.17
C PRO A 222 3.46 -4.67 36.46
N CYS A 223 2.57 -5.26 37.26
CA CYS A 223 2.90 -5.99 38.48
C CYS A 223 3.33 -7.45 38.24
N GLY A 224 3.46 -7.89 36.98
CA GLY A 224 3.79 -9.26 36.60
C GLY A 224 2.63 -10.26 36.66
N THR A 225 1.43 -9.82 37.04
CA THR A 225 0.25 -10.69 37.07
C THR A 225 -0.21 -11.02 35.66
N VAL A 226 -0.33 -12.32 35.35
CA VAL A 226 -0.74 -12.82 34.03
C VAL A 226 -2.24 -13.11 34.02
N PHE A 227 -2.93 -12.62 33.00
CA PHE A 227 -4.35 -12.83 32.77
C PHE A 227 -4.58 -13.57 31.46
N GLN A 228 -5.40 -14.62 31.52
CA GLN A 228 -5.78 -15.45 30.36
C GLN A 228 -7.01 -14.90 29.60
N SER A 229 -7.58 -13.77 30.04
CA SER A 229 -8.75 -13.17 29.40
C SER A 229 -8.76 -11.64 29.52
N LYS A 230 -9.25 -10.98 28.46
CA LYS A 230 -9.45 -9.52 28.40
C LYS A 230 -10.34 -9.02 29.54
N ALA A 231 -11.41 -9.75 29.85
CA ALA A 231 -12.36 -9.37 30.90
C ALA A 231 -11.72 -9.35 32.29
N ALA A 232 -10.87 -10.33 32.61
CA ALA A 232 -10.16 -10.37 33.88
C ALA A 232 -9.12 -9.24 33.98
N ALA A 233 -8.34 -9.02 32.92
CA ALA A 233 -7.33 -7.95 32.85
C ALA A 233 -7.95 -6.56 33.01
N THR A 234 -9.03 -6.27 32.28
CA THR A 234 -9.73 -4.98 32.35
C THR A 234 -10.40 -4.73 33.70
N LYS A 235 -10.93 -5.77 34.36
CA LYS A 235 -11.44 -5.66 35.74
C LYS A 235 -10.32 -5.28 36.71
N HIS A 236 -9.17 -5.96 36.62
CA HIS A 236 -8.00 -5.66 37.45
C HIS A 236 -7.48 -4.24 37.20
N PHE A 237 -7.40 -3.82 35.95
CA PHE A 237 -7.02 -2.47 35.56
C PHE A 237 -7.94 -1.40 36.19
N LYS A 238 -9.26 -1.58 36.11
CA LYS A 238 -10.24 -0.66 36.74
C LYS A 238 -10.11 -0.64 38.27
N ASP A 239 -9.85 -1.79 38.89
CA ASP A 239 -9.65 -1.87 40.34
C ASP A 239 -8.37 -1.15 40.79
N LEU A 240 -7.28 -1.24 40.01
CA LEU A 240 -6.06 -0.46 40.25
C LEU A 240 -6.32 1.04 40.08
N ALA A 241 -7.01 1.47 39.03
CA ALA A 241 -7.37 2.87 38.82
C ALA A 241 -8.22 3.42 39.98
N ARG A 242 -9.20 2.65 40.46
CA ARG A 242 -10.01 3.00 41.64
C ARG A 242 -9.19 3.07 42.93
N LYS A 243 -8.22 2.17 43.12
CA LYS A 243 -7.32 2.22 44.28
C LYS A 243 -6.40 3.44 44.23
N ALA A 244 -5.87 3.78 43.06
CA ALA A 244 -5.05 4.96 42.86
C ALA A 244 -5.83 6.26 43.16
N LEU A 245 -7.07 6.39 42.66
CA LEU A 245 -7.97 7.53 42.96
C LEU A 245 -8.28 7.67 44.46
N LYS A 246 -8.47 6.55 45.17
CA LYS A 246 -8.67 6.56 46.63
C LYS A 246 -7.41 6.96 47.38
N ALA A 247 -6.24 6.53 46.92
CA ALA A 247 -4.96 6.87 47.54
C ALA A 247 -4.60 8.35 47.33
N SER A 248 -5.02 8.97 46.22
CA SER A 248 -4.80 10.39 45.94
C SER A 248 -5.78 11.34 46.64
N GLY A 249 -6.56 10.87 47.63
CA GLY A 249 -7.45 11.71 48.44
C GLY A 249 -8.73 12.17 47.75
N GLY A 250 -8.99 11.73 46.51
CA GLY A 250 -10.20 12.05 45.75
C GLY A 250 -11.31 11.03 45.99
N ALA A 251 -11.97 11.06 47.14
CA ALA A 251 -13.15 10.23 47.38
C ALA A 251 -14.25 10.99 48.14
N THR A 252 -15.07 11.74 47.40
CA THR A 252 -16.47 12.00 47.78
C THR A 252 -17.22 10.68 47.65
N ALA A 253 -17.65 10.13 48.78
CA ALA A 253 -18.38 8.88 48.87
C ALA A 253 -19.77 9.02 48.20
N THR A 254 -19.90 8.61 46.94
CA THR A 254 -21.21 8.36 46.35
C THR A 254 -21.59 6.90 46.52
N ASN A 255 -22.67 6.75 47.27
CA ASN A 255 -23.24 5.51 47.77
C ASN A 255 -23.66 4.58 46.62
N LYS A 256 -23.32 3.29 46.76
CA LYS A 256 -23.82 2.21 45.90
C LYS A 256 -25.29 1.96 46.20
N ASN A 257 -26.20 2.61 45.48
CA ASN A 257 -27.54 2.08 45.26
C ASN A 257 -28.23 2.82 44.10
N SER A 258 -27.89 2.46 42.86
CA SER A 258 -28.72 2.81 41.71
C SER A 258 -28.82 1.63 40.74
N LYS A 259 -29.94 0.96 40.93
CA LYS A 259 -30.66 0.09 40.02
C LYS A 259 -30.68 0.69 38.60
N LYS A 260 -29.90 0.08 37.70
CA LYS A 260 -30.14 -0.10 36.25
C LYS A 260 -31.21 0.84 35.64
N ARG A 261 -30.87 2.12 35.53
CA ARG A 261 -31.35 2.97 34.44
C ARG A 261 -30.11 3.34 33.65
N LYS A 262 -30.10 2.92 32.39
CA LYS A 262 -29.12 3.28 31.38
C LYS A 262 -29.23 4.81 31.24
N ALA A 263 -28.49 5.54 32.07
CA ALA A 263 -28.27 6.96 31.83
C ALA A 263 -27.64 7.01 30.45
N LYS A 264 -28.33 7.65 29.50
CA LYS A 264 -27.66 8.26 28.36
C LYS A 264 -26.51 9.03 29.00
N GLU A 265 -25.29 8.60 28.73
CA GLU A 265 -24.11 9.44 28.85
C GLU A 265 -24.50 10.67 28.03
N GLU A 266 -24.92 11.73 28.73
CA GLU A 266 -25.24 13.00 28.08
C GLU A 266 -23.91 13.46 27.52
N ASP A 267 -23.75 13.20 26.22
CA ASP A 267 -22.65 13.62 25.38
C ASP A 267 -22.21 15.00 25.83
N ALA A 268 -20.96 15.07 26.27
CA ALA A 268 -20.44 16.21 26.98
C ALA A 268 -20.34 17.41 26.02
N GLY A 269 -21.44 18.16 25.91
CA GLY A 269 -21.41 19.59 25.69
C GLY A 269 -21.15 20.12 24.29
N ASP A 270 -20.95 19.28 23.27
CA ASP A 270 -20.72 19.81 21.91
C ASP A 270 -21.91 20.69 21.46
N PRO A 271 -21.64 21.92 20.97
CA PRO A 271 -22.70 22.80 20.50
C PRO A 271 -23.46 22.14 19.34
N PRO A 272 -24.78 22.36 19.23
CA PRO A 272 -25.57 21.76 18.18
C PRO A 272 -25.17 22.30 16.80
N TRP A 273 -25.03 21.40 15.82
CA TRP A 273 -24.81 21.77 14.43
C TRP A 273 -25.89 22.75 13.93
N ARG A 274 -25.47 23.94 13.52
CA ARG A 274 -26.35 24.94 12.88
C ARG A 274 -26.59 24.53 11.44
N ARG A 275 -27.85 24.63 10.99
CA ARG A 275 -28.26 24.27 9.62
C ARG A 275 -28.64 25.47 8.76
N GLU A 276 -28.49 26.69 9.28
CA GLU A 276 -28.88 27.94 8.63
C GLU A 276 -27.93 29.05 9.07
N GLY A 277 -27.76 30.10 8.26
CA GLY A 277 -27.02 31.32 8.62
C GLY A 277 -25.64 31.49 7.99
N HIS A 278 -25.02 30.44 7.46
CA HIS A 278 -23.76 30.53 6.72
C HIS A 278 -23.98 30.41 5.21
N ASP A 279 -23.29 31.25 4.41
CA ASP A 279 -23.39 31.33 2.95
C ASP A 279 -23.00 30.04 2.19
N TRP A 280 -22.50 29.04 2.90
CA TRP A 280 -22.01 27.79 2.32
C TRP A 280 -22.98 26.62 2.57
N ILE A 281 -23.93 26.78 3.49
CA ILE A 281 -24.92 25.75 3.75
C ILE A 281 -25.73 25.48 2.47
N GLY A 282 -25.90 24.21 2.14
CA GLY A 282 -26.57 23.74 0.92
C GLY A 282 -25.73 23.80 -0.35
N LYS A 283 -24.51 24.37 -0.32
CA LYS A 283 -23.61 24.34 -1.48
C LYS A 283 -22.97 22.96 -1.64
N LYS A 284 -22.70 22.60 -2.90
CA LYS A 284 -21.97 21.38 -3.24
C LYS A 284 -20.46 21.60 -3.14
N VAL A 285 -19.74 20.62 -2.64
CA VAL A 285 -18.28 20.62 -2.49
C VAL A 285 -17.71 19.41 -3.21
N LEU A 286 -16.63 19.61 -3.96
CA LEU A 286 -15.81 18.52 -4.50
C LEU A 286 -14.71 18.18 -3.51
N TRP A 287 -14.84 17.04 -2.84
CA TRP A 287 -13.90 16.57 -1.85
C TRP A 287 -12.96 15.51 -2.44
N THR A 288 -11.66 15.71 -2.28
CA THR A 288 -10.63 14.77 -2.70
C THR A 288 -9.84 14.29 -1.50
N PHE A 289 -9.76 12.97 -1.31
CA PHE A 289 -8.95 12.36 -0.25
C PHE A 289 -8.15 11.16 -0.76
N GLN A 290 -7.05 10.86 -0.09
CA GLN A 290 -6.21 9.69 -0.40
C GLN A 290 -6.54 8.54 0.53
N HIS A 291 -6.82 7.38 -0.04
CA HIS A 291 -7.07 6.15 0.71
C HIS A 291 -5.95 5.12 0.46
N LYS A 292 -5.45 4.49 1.53
CA LYS A 292 -4.49 3.39 1.44
C LYS A 292 -5.23 2.08 1.14
N ALA A 293 -5.45 1.81 -0.14
CA ALA A 293 -6.08 0.56 -0.57
C ALA A 293 -5.22 -0.69 -0.28
N SER A 294 -3.89 -0.54 -0.25
CA SER A 294 -2.96 -1.59 0.18
C SER A 294 -1.68 -0.98 0.77
N ALA A 295 -0.80 -1.82 1.33
CA ALA A 295 0.47 -1.37 1.92
C ALA A 295 1.36 -0.57 0.94
N ARG A 296 1.20 -0.78 -0.37
CA ARG A 296 2.02 -0.14 -1.42
C ARG A 296 1.22 0.81 -2.33
N ARG A 297 -0.12 0.84 -2.22
CA ARG A 297 -0.97 1.58 -3.14
C ARG A 297 -1.84 2.58 -2.40
N GLN A 298 -1.66 3.85 -2.75
CA GLN A 298 -2.58 4.93 -2.42
C GLN A 298 -3.45 5.21 -3.64
N ILE A 299 -4.76 5.37 -3.41
CA ILE A 299 -5.72 5.80 -4.43
C ILE A 299 -6.26 7.16 -4.03
N THR A 300 -6.48 8.01 -5.02
CA THR A 300 -7.14 9.31 -4.82
C THR A 300 -8.61 9.14 -5.19
N ILE A 301 -9.50 9.48 -4.26
CA ILE A 301 -10.95 9.35 -4.41
C ILE A 301 -11.53 10.76 -4.42
N GLU A 302 -12.39 11.03 -5.40
CA GLU A 302 -13.12 12.28 -5.53
C GLU A 302 -14.60 12.01 -5.23
N GLN A 303 -15.20 12.83 -4.36
CA GLN A 303 -16.61 12.76 -3.99
C GLN A 303 -17.25 14.13 -4.07
N THR A 304 -18.51 14.19 -4.47
CA THR A 304 -19.32 15.40 -4.33
C THR A 304 -20.22 15.25 -3.10
N GLY A 305 -20.25 16.27 -2.25
CA GLY A 305 -21.11 16.32 -1.08
C GLY A 305 -21.78 17.67 -0.91
N THR A 306 -22.73 17.75 0.01
CA THR A 306 -23.49 18.94 0.36
C THR A 306 -23.16 19.34 1.80
N ILE A 307 -22.93 20.63 2.03
CA ILE A 307 -22.69 21.16 3.37
C ILE A 307 -24.04 21.24 4.10
N GLU A 308 -24.28 20.36 5.07
CA GLU A 308 -25.56 20.29 5.78
C GLU A 308 -25.57 21.05 7.11
N GLY A 309 -24.41 21.25 7.71
CA GLY A 309 -24.32 21.94 9.01
C GLY A 309 -22.95 22.58 9.24
N TYR A 310 -22.89 23.45 10.24
CA TYR A 310 -21.64 24.04 10.71
C TYR A 310 -21.67 24.35 12.20
N ILE A 311 -20.48 24.44 12.80
CA ILE A 311 -20.20 25.03 14.11
C ILE A 311 -19.46 26.34 13.84
N ASP A 312 -19.96 27.43 14.39
CA ASP A 312 -19.38 28.76 14.21
C ASP A 312 -18.17 28.93 15.15
N GLU A 313 -17.18 29.73 14.75
CA GLU A 313 -16.03 30.07 15.58
C GLU A 313 -16.42 30.77 16.90
N SER A 314 -17.60 31.40 16.93
CA SER A 314 -18.17 32.03 18.12
C SER A 314 -19.00 31.09 18.99
N ASP A 315 -19.27 29.87 18.54
CA ASP A 315 -19.98 28.87 19.35
C ASP A 315 -19.11 28.40 20.51
N THR A 316 -19.71 28.30 21.70
CA THR A 316 -19.04 27.77 22.89
C THR A 316 -19.85 26.64 23.51
N ASP A 317 -19.17 25.67 24.10
CA ASP A 317 -19.77 24.60 24.89
C ASP A 317 -20.36 25.14 26.22
N LYS A 318 -20.91 24.24 27.04
CA LYS A 318 -21.49 24.59 28.36
C LYS A 318 -20.45 25.10 29.37
N ASP A 319 -19.18 24.78 29.15
CA ASP A 319 -18.06 25.16 30.01
C ASP A 319 -17.37 26.46 29.52
N GLY A 320 -17.85 27.05 28.41
CA GLY A 320 -17.34 28.27 27.82
C GLY A 320 -16.11 28.05 26.91
N ASN A 321 -15.77 26.82 26.57
CA ASN A 321 -14.72 26.53 25.60
C ASN A 321 -15.26 26.70 24.18
N PRO A 322 -14.41 27.08 23.20
CA PRO A 322 -14.82 27.14 21.80
C PRO A 322 -15.34 25.79 21.31
N GLY A 323 -16.42 25.81 20.51
CA GLY A 323 -17.04 24.61 19.95
C GLY A 323 -16.10 23.82 19.04
N PHE A 324 -15.18 24.51 18.38
CA PHE A 324 -14.10 23.89 17.63
C PHE A 324 -12.86 24.78 17.65
N VAL A 325 -11.67 24.17 17.84
CA VAL A 325 -10.38 24.83 17.77
C VAL A 325 -9.59 24.21 16.62
N SER A 326 -9.24 25.03 15.63
CA SER A 326 -8.48 24.61 14.45
C SER A 326 -7.14 24.01 14.85
N GLU A 327 -6.82 22.81 14.36
CA GLU A 327 -5.54 22.16 14.63
C GLU A 327 -4.37 22.95 14.04
N LYS A 328 -4.61 23.60 12.89
CA LYS A 328 -3.60 24.37 12.16
C LYS A 328 -3.26 25.70 12.82
N THR A 329 -4.27 26.40 13.35
CA THR A 329 -4.08 27.76 13.87
C THR A 329 -4.10 27.83 15.40
N GLY A 330 -4.63 26.82 16.07
CA GLY A 330 -4.86 26.80 17.52
C GLY A 330 -5.90 27.81 18.00
N LYS A 331 -6.69 28.39 17.09
CA LYS A 331 -7.72 29.38 17.37
C LYS A 331 -9.12 28.79 17.13
N PRO A 332 -10.17 29.36 17.76
CA PRO A 332 -11.55 29.07 17.39
C PRO A 332 -11.74 29.24 15.88
N ALA A 333 -12.44 28.30 15.24
CA ALA A 333 -12.64 28.30 13.79
C ALA A 333 -13.97 27.66 13.41
N ASN A 334 -14.44 27.93 12.19
CA ASN A 334 -15.63 27.30 11.64
C ASN A 334 -15.34 25.84 11.23
N LEU A 335 -16.19 24.92 11.68
CA LEU A 335 -16.18 23.51 11.28
C LEU A 335 -17.46 23.19 10.51
N PHE A 336 -17.35 22.58 9.34
CA PHE A 336 -18.49 22.28 8.47
C PHE A 336 -18.71 20.77 8.38
N HIS A 337 -19.97 20.35 8.50
CA HIS A 337 -20.40 18.98 8.29
C HIS A 337 -20.81 18.79 6.83
N VAL A 338 -20.05 17.97 6.10
CA VAL A 338 -20.32 17.64 4.70
C VAL A 338 -20.89 16.23 4.62
N VAL A 339 -22.05 16.10 3.98
CA VAL A 339 -22.69 14.81 3.70
C VAL A 339 -22.51 14.49 2.21
N PHE A 340 -21.98 13.31 1.89
CA PHE A 340 -21.66 12.93 0.52
C PHE A 340 -22.82 12.22 -0.17
N ASP A 341 -22.99 12.50 -1.47
CA ASP A 341 -24.01 11.84 -2.29
C ASP A 341 -23.67 10.34 -2.44
N GLU A 342 -24.64 9.45 -2.23
CA GLU A 342 -24.45 8.02 -2.49
C GLU A 342 -24.36 7.76 -4.00
N ASN A 343 -23.17 7.44 -4.49
CA ASN A 343 -22.96 7.05 -5.89
C ASN A 343 -22.58 5.56 -5.98
N PRO A 344 -23.56 4.65 -6.13
CA PRO A 344 -23.28 3.21 -6.21
C PRO A 344 -22.51 2.81 -7.49
N GLY A 345 -22.42 3.71 -8.48
CA GLY A 345 -21.64 3.50 -9.71
C GLY A 345 -20.17 3.91 -9.58
N HIS A 346 -19.74 4.42 -8.43
CA HIS A 346 -18.35 4.86 -8.25
C HIS A 346 -17.41 3.63 -8.21
N PRO A 347 -16.25 3.63 -8.91
CA PRO A 347 -15.34 2.48 -8.93
C PRO A 347 -14.78 2.11 -7.54
N TYR A 348 -14.87 3.05 -6.59
CA TYR A 348 -14.41 2.89 -5.22
C TYR A 348 -15.55 2.97 -4.19
N THR A 349 -16.75 2.49 -4.55
CA THR A 349 -17.97 2.60 -3.70
C THR A 349 -17.75 2.14 -2.25
N GLN A 350 -16.98 1.08 -2.03
CA GLN A 350 -16.67 0.54 -0.69
C GLN A 350 -15.82 1.45 0.21
N TYR A 351 -15.17 2.46 -0.37
CA TYR A 351 -14.28 3.39 0.34
C TYR A 351 -14.87 4.80 0.42
N LEU A 352 -16.07 5.03 -0.10
CA LEU A 352 -16.73 6.32 -0.06
C LEU A 352 -17.06 6.71 1.38
N LEU A 353 -16.74 7.94 1.73
CA LEU A 353 -17.17 8.54 2.98
C LEU A 353 -18.66 8.83 2.90
N LYS A 354 -19.37 8.64 4.01
CA LYS A 354 -20.79 9.05 4.14
C LYS A 354 -20.89 10.52 4.52
N ASN A 355 -20.03 10.94 5.44
CA ASN A 355 -19.89 12.31 5.88
C ASN A 355 -18.44 12.56 6.33
N THR A 356 -18.09 13.84 6.46
CA THR A 356 -16.85 14.28 7.07
C THR A 356 -17.04 15.68 7.63
N ASP A 357 -16.29 15.98 8.69
CA ASP A 357 -16.18 17.33 9.24
C ASP A 357 -14.90 17.96 8.72
N VAL A 358 -14.98 19.22 8.28
CA VAL A 358 -13.91 19.89 7.55
C VAL A 358 -13.84 21.36 7.92
N GLU A 359 -12.62 21.88 8.03
CA GLU A 359 -12.40 23.27 8.43
C GLU A 359 -12.72 24.24 7.29
N GLY A 360 -13.06 25.49 7.62
CA GLY A 360 -13.45 26.48 6.61
C GLY A 360 -12.40 26.72 5.51
N TYR A 361 -11.11 26.67 5.85
CA TYR A 361 -10.03 26.85 4.87
C TYR A 361 -9.86 25.65 3.92
N GLU A 362 -10.37 24.48 4.28
CA GLU A 362 -10.28 23.28 3.44
C GLU A 362 -11.37 23.24 2.37
N ILE A 363 -12.50 23.92 2.64
CA ILE A 363 -13.66 23.96 1.76
C ILE A 363 -13.66 25.16 0.82
N SER A 364 -13.11 26.32 1.22
CA SER A 364 -13.23 27.57 0.46
C SER A 364 -12.89 27.43 -1.03
N ASP A 365 -11.89 26.62 -1.33
CA ASP A 365 -11.36 26.43 -2.69
C ASP A 365 -12.01 25.23 -3.43
N ARG A 366 -12.91 24.51 -2.75
CA ARG A 366 -13.55 23.27 -3.20
C ARG A 366 -15.06 23.39 -3.40
N ILE A 367 -15.65 24.54 -3.09
CA ILE A 367 -17.07 24.83 -3.33
C ILE A 367 -17.30 24.89 -4.83
N LEU A 368 -18.23 24.07 -5.32
CA LEU A 368 -18.67 24.11 -6.70
C LEU A 368 -19.55 25.36 -6.92
N PRO A 369 -19.37 26.09 -8.04
CA PRO A 369 -20.23 27.22 -8.35
C PRO A 369 -21.68 26.76 -8.41
N GLU A 370 -22.56 27.53 -7.76
CA GLU A 370 -23.99 27.24 -7.72
C GLU A 370 -24.50 27.17 -9.16
N GLU A 371 -24.98 25.99 -9.57
CA GLU A 371 -25.59 25.84 -10.88
C GLU A 371 -26.82 26.74 -10.90
N ILE A 372 -26.69 27.92 -11.53
CA ILE A 372 -27.81 28.83 -11.75
C ILE A 372 -28.90 27.97 -12.41
N PRO A 373 -30.04 27.74 -11.75
CA PRO A 373 -31.06 26.84 -12.26
C PRO A 373 -31.43 27.37 -13.63
N LYS A 374 -31.14 26.58 -14.68
CA LYS A 374 -31.48 26.93 -16.07
C LYS A 374 -32.96 27.20 -16.08
N THR A 375 -33.34 28.47 -16.08
CA THR A 375 -34.71 28.93 -16.13
C THR A 375 -35.31 28.30 -17.38
N LYS A 376 -36.22 27.35 -17.14
CA LYS A 376 -36.89 26.55 -18.14
C LYS A 376 -37.65 27.52 -19.05
N THR A 377 -37.01 27.92 -20.15
CA THR A 377 -37.61 28.78 -21.17
C THR A 377 -38.70 27.94 -21.83
N THR A 378 -39.93 28.12 -21.39
CA THR A 378 -41.12 27.59 -22.06
C THR A 378 -41.20 28.24 -23.43
N SER A 379 -40.71 27.55 -24.45
CA SER A 379 -40.98 27.89 -25.85
C SER A 379 -42.44 27.55 -26.15
N SER A 380 -43.28 28.59 -26.16
CA SER A 380 -44.61 28.54 -26.75
C SER A 380 -44.48 28.30 -28.26
N SER A 381 -44.89 27.11 -28.69
CA SER A 381 -45.09 26.78 -30.10
C SER A 381 -46.39 27.43 -30.60
N SER A 382 -46.26 28.58 -31.27
CA SER A 382 -47.26 29.07 -32.21
C SER A 382 -46.89 28.59 -33.62
N GLY A 383 -47.86 27.97 -34.28
CA GLY A 383 -47.69 27.31 -35.57
C GLY A 383 -47.69 28.23 -36.79
N GLY A 384 -47.57 27.56 -37.95
CA GLY A 384 -47.59 28.11 -39.31
C GLY A 384 -46.22 27.99 -39.96
N GLY A 385 -46.02 27.39 -41.12
CA GLY A 385 -46.90 26.77 -42.11
C GLY A 385 -46.05 26.35 -43.32
N HIS A 386 -46.57 25.40 -44.09
CA HIS A 386 -46.35 25.10 -45.52
C HIS A 386 -44.98 25.36 -46.18
N GLY A 387 -44.46 24.31 -46.79
CA GLY A 387 -43.42 24.39 -47.82
C GLY A 387 -43.09 23.01 -48.38
N ASP A 388 -43.87 22.57 -49.37
CA ASP A 388 -43.58 21.42 -50.23
C ASP A 388 -42.19 21.56 -50.89
N GLY A 389 -41.49 20.43 -51.04
CA GLY A 389 -40.17 20.38 -51.67
C GLY A 389 -39.73 18.95 -51.94
N ASP A 390 -40.30 18.38 -53.00
CA ASP A 390 -39.86 17.17 -53.69
C ASP A 390 -38.35 17.17 -54.01
N GLY A 391 -37.70 16.00 -53.93
CA GLY A 391 -36.49 15.72 -54.72
C GLY A 391 -35.46 14.79 -54.06
N PRO A 392 -34.71 14.00 -54.84
CA PRO A 392 -34.74 12.54 -54.65
C PRO A 392 -33.46 11.89 -54.12
N SER A 393 -33.66 10.63 -53.77
CA SER A 393 -32.73 9.53 -53.51
C SER A 393 -31.36 9.60 -54.20
N SER A 394 -30.33 9.16 -53.47
CA SER A 394 -29.31 8.28 -54.05
C SER A 394 -28.69 7.37 -53.00
N SER A 395 -29.00 6.09 -53.15
CA SER A 395 -28.29 4.94 -52.60
C SER A 395 -26.85 4.85 -53.09
N SER A 396 -25.91 4.42 -52.25
CA SER A 396 -24.70 3.74 -52.72
C SER A 396 -24.30 2.60 -51.78
N LYS A 397 -24.63 1.39 -52.22
CA LYS A 397 -23.91 0.14 -51.89
C LYS A 397 -22.55 0.19 -52.58
N SER A 398 -21.50 -0.37 -51.97
CA SER A 398 -20.30 -0.99 -52.61
C SER A 398 -19.28 -1.36 -51.52
N ALA A 399 -18.42 -2.38 -51.62
CA ALA A 399 -18.36 -3.57 -52.44
C ALA A 399 -17.24 -4.45 -51.85
N LYS A 400 -17.53 -5.75 -51.81
CA LYS A 400 -16.65 -6.89 -51.55
C LYS A 400 -15.49 -6.93 -52.56
N LYS A 401 -14.24 -7.12 -52.12
CA LYS A 401 -13.14 -7.50 -53.03
C LYS A 401 -12.27 -8.63 -52.48
N ARG A 402 -12.50 -9.83 -53.03
CA ARG A 402 -11.57 -10.97 -53.07
C ARG A 402 -10.46 -10.67 -54.09
N ARG A 403 -9.23 -11.09 -53.77
CA ARG A 403 -8.17 -11.60 -54.68
C ARG A 403 -7.08 -12.16 -53.76
N ARG A 404 -6.82 -13.47 -53.67
CA ARG A 404 -6.11 -14.35 -54.61
C ARG A 404 -4.88 -13.65 -55.24
N ARG A 405 -3.71 -13.93 -54.69
CA ARG A 405 -2.72 -14.81 -55.32
C ARG A 405 -1.98 -15.60 -54.26
#